data_AF-A0A957W2Z8-F1
#
_entry.id   AF-A0A957W2Z8-F1
#
_cell.length_a   1.000
_cell.length_b   1.000
_cell.length_c   1.000
_cell.angle_alpha   90.00
_cell.angle_beta   90.00
_cell.angle_gamma   90.00
#
_symmetry.space_group_name_H-M   'P 1'
#
loop_
_entity.id
_entity.type
_entity.pdbx_description
1 polymer ?
#
loop_
_entity_poly.entity_id
_entity_poly.type
_entity_poly.pdbx_seq_one_letter_code
_entity_poly.pdbx_strand_id
1 'polypeptide(L)'
;MMASALESQGNIWAGYRDHRSDWFPEELAESHGPGHKSKNVYFAGCTASYVENDIGIGTVKLLDAAGVDFTYLGEAESCCATPMLVAGKWELFADTMKKNIQAVKDAGADTVIASCPACDMMWRQVYPQWAEKLGIEYGITAKHYSEVISEKIAAGEFKFPDNNLPNCTVTWHDSCHIGRASGVFEPPREVIKAIPNVNFVEMAHNRQAAHCCGSVLTLLKEPQTAHDIGKMRLDEAVEVGADKVLALCPCCEFQLRVSAQKRESPIEVVDLAHFTANALGIDLPDPHPEVRAQWAVFEKMILLMTPEGFAELMGTMWPELIDAMPYGMGPMMRKMGKVPGSLEAMKPMFPVLFPVLLPKMMPKVMPVMLERVKERIPMPDYMAEQMPVLMPQVMDNLMPHMIDDVVPLVTQSMIDYLHSKN
;
A
#
# COMPACT_ATOMS: atom_id res chain seq x y z
N MET A 1 -6.32 -5.14 -9.01
CA MET A 1 -6.81 -5.39 -7.63
C MET A 1 -7.07 -4.09 -6.88
N MET A 2 -6.06 -3.25 -6.63
CA MET A 2 -6.22 -1.98 -5.88
C MET A 2 -7.38 -1.08 -6.34
N ALA A 3 -7.60 -0.94 -7.65
CA ALA A 3 -8.70 -0.13 -8.19
C ALA A 3 -10.09 -0.71 -7.83
N SER A 4 -10.26 -2.02 -8.00
CA SER A 4 -11.51 -2.72 -7.67
C SER A 4 -11.79 -2.72 -6.16
N ALA A 5 -10.74 -2.88 -5.33
CA ALA A 5 -10.85 -2.72 -3.88
C ALA A 5 -11.24 -1.27 -3.50
N LEU A 6 -10.69 -0.27 -4.17
CA LEU A 6 -11.03 1.13 -3.92
C LEU A 6 -12.48 1.44 -4.28
N GLU A 7 -12.96 0.93 -5.42
CA GLU A 7 -14.35 1.09 -5.87
C GLU A 7 -15.34 0.44 -4.91
N SER A 8 -15.03 -0.75 -4.41
CA SER A 8 -15.95 -1.54 -3.56
C SER A 8 -15.87 -1.19 -2.07
N GLN A 9 -14.66 -0.98 -1.54
CA GLN A 9 -14.40 -0.84 -0.09
C GLN A 9 -13.79 0.51 0.30
N GLY A 10 -13.50 1.39 -0.66
CA GLY A 10 -12.88 2.69 -0.38
C GLY A 10 -11.42 2.59 0.10
N ASN A 11 -10.74 1.46 -0.11
CA ASN A 11 -9.32 1.26 0.24
C ASN A 11 -8.61 0.34 -0.78
N ILE A 12 -7.29 0.33 -0.77
CA ILE A 12 -6.48 -0.45 -1.74
C ILE A 12 -6.08 -1.84 -1.23
N TRP A 13 -6.48 -2.20 -0.02
CA TRP A 13 -6.07 -3.41 0.71
C TRP A 13 -7.15 -4.49 0.73
N ALA A 14 -8.30 -4.24 0.10
CA ALA A 14 -9.49 -5.09 0.19
C ALA A 14 -9.94 -5.35 1.64
N GLY A 15 -9.64 -4.46 2.59
CA GLY A 15 -10.26 -4.50 3.91
C GLY A 15 -11.74 -4.11 3.80
N TYR A 16 -12.62 -4.73 4.58
CA TYR A 16 -14.04 -4.39 4.52
C TYR A 16 -14.31 -2.96 5.01
N ARG A 17 -15.30 -2.30 4.42
CA ARG A 17 -15.60 -0.89 4.69
C ARG A 17 -16.02 -0.64 6.15
N ASP A 18 -16.83 -1.51 6.70
CA ASP A 18 -17.36 -1.49 8.07
C ASP A 18 -16.26 -1.65 9.13
N HIS A 19 -15.16 -2.32 8.80
CA HIS A 19 -14.01 -2.51 9.69
C HIS A 19 -13.04 -1.31 9.71
N ARG A 20 -13.34 -0.22 9.00
CA ARG A 20 -12.41 0.91 8.87
C ARG A 20 -12.07 1.59 10.19
N SER A 21 -12.96 1.52 11.17
CA SER A 21 -12.80 2.20 12.46
C SER A 21 -12.23 1.29 13.54
N ASP A 22 -11.96 0.01 13.26
CA ASP A 22 -11.55 -0.99 14.25
C ASP A 22 -10.23 -0.64 14.96
N TRP A 23 -9.36 0.14 14.31
CA TRP A 23 -8.10 0.59 14.87
C TRP A 23 -8.27 1.76 15.86
N PHE A 24 -9.38 2.49 15.81
CA PHE A 24 -9.54 3.73 16.56
C PHE A 24 -9.69 3.46 18.06
N PRO A 25 -8.89 4.10 18.95
CA PRO A 25 -8.95 3.82 20.39
C PRO A 25 -10.33 4.12 20.98
N GLU A 26 -10.93 3.14 21.67
CA GLU A 26 -12.28 3.24 22.25
C GLU A 26 -12.37 4.41 23.25
N GLU A 27 -11.31 4.64 24.02
CA GLU A 27 -11.23 5.72 25.00
C GLU A 27 -11.24 7.13 24.37
N LEU A 28 -10.95 7.25 23.07
CA LEU A 28 -11.02 8.52 22.33
C LEU A 28 -12.30 8.64 21.48
N ALA A 29 -13.16 7.61 21.46
CA ALA A 29 -14.31 7.59 20.56
C ALA A 29 -15.33 8.71 20.87
N GLU A 30 -15.52 9.04 22.15
CA GLU A 30 -16.42 10.13 22.56
C GLU A 30 -15.83 11.51 22.24
N SER A 31 -14.53 11.71 22.47
CA SER A 31 -13.88 13.01 22.28
C SER A 31 -13.49 13.31 20.83
N HIS A 32 -13.23 12.27 20.02
CA HIS A 32 -12.63 12.43 18.68
C HIS A 32 -13.19 11.50 17.61
N GLY A 33 -14.10 10.58 17.95
CA GLY A 33 -14.59 9.56 17.01
C GLY A 33 -15.61 10.07 15.97
N PRO A 34 -16.13 9.15 15.13
CA PRO A 34 -17.14 9.44 14.11
C PRO A 34 -18.49 9.85 14.73
N GLY A 35 -18.60 11.12 15.12
CA GLY A 35 -19.74 11.66 15.85
C GLY A 35 -19.40 12.98 16.55
N HIS A 36 -18.12 13.14 16.92
CA HIS A 36 -17.60 14.40 17.40
C HIS A 36 -17.49 15.42 16.26
N LYS A 37 -17.71 16.69 16.56
CA LYS A 37 -17.62 17.79 15.60
C LYS A 37 -16.42 18.66 15.94
N SER A 38 -15.50 18.77 14.97
CA SER A 38 -14.33 19.61 15.08
C SER A 38 -14.05 20.32 13.76
N LYS A 39 -13.27 21.41 13.83
CA LYS A 39 -12.73 22.09 12.64
C LYS A 39 -11.60 21.30 11.97
N ASN A 40 -10.98 20.38 12.72
CA ASN A 40 -9.95 19.50 12.23
C ASN A 40 -10.51 18.09 12.00
N VAL A 41 -10.17 17.48 10.87
CA VAL A 41 -10.33 16.05 10.64
C VAL A 41 -8.97 15.38 10.72
N TYR A 42 -8.84 14.32 11.51
CA TYR A 42 -7.73 13.38 11.32
C TYR A 42 -8.06 12.45 10.16
N PHE A 43 -7.28 12.55 9.08
CA PHE A 43 -7.38 11.67 7.93
C PHE A 43 -6.35 10.55 8.05
N ALA A 44 -6.82 9.36 8.44
CA ALA A 44 -5.95 8.22 8.68
C ALA A 44 -5.39 7.63 7.37
N GLY A 45 -6.17 7.68 6.29
CA GLY A 45 -5.86 7.01 5.05
C GLY A 45 -6.04 5.50 5.16
N CYS A 46 -5.67 4.77 4.10
CA CYS A 46 -5.96 3.33 4.04
C CYS A 46 -4.91 2.45 4.72
N THR A 47 -3.62 2.78 4.66
CA THR A 47 -2.59 1.91 5.24
C THR A 47 -2.62 1.96 6.76
N ALA A 48 -2.77 3.14 7.36
CA ALA A 48 -2.90 3.27 8.80
C ALA A 48 -4.24 2.74 9.35
N SER A 49 -5.26 2.54 8.51
CA SER A 49 -6.55 2.00 8.95
C SER A 49 -6.67 0.47 8.87
N TYR A 50 -5.85 -0.18 8.04
CA TYR A 50 -6.01 -1.62 7.73
C TYR A 50 -4.73 -2.45 7.87
N VAL A 51 -3.55 -1.81 7.91
CA VAL A 51 -2.24 -2.50 7.83
C VAL A 51 -1.34 -2.09 8.99
N GLU A 52 -1.10 -0.79 9.14
CA GLU A 52 -0.18 -0.18 10.12
C GLU A 52 -0.97 0.67 11.12
N ASN A 53 -1.83 0.00 11.88
CA ASN A 53 -2.77 0.62 12.82
C ASN A 53 -2.06 1.40 13.94
N ASP A 54 -0.84 1.00 14.30
CA ASP A 54 -0.01 1.69 15.28
C ASP A 54 0.32 3.13 14.87
N ILE A 55 0.49 3.41 13.58
CA ILE A 55 0.68 4.78 13.07
C ILE A 55 -0.57 5.62 13.36
N GLY A 56 -1.76 5.06 13.08
CA GLY A 56 -3.04 5.71 13.35
C GLY A 56 -3.24 5.97 14.84
N ILE A 57 -3.12 4.92 15.65
CA ILE A 57 -3.27 4.96 17.12
C ILE A 57 -2.27 5.93 17.75
N GLY A 58 -0.99 5.85 17.38
CA GLY A 58 0.05 6.72 17.89
C GLY A 58 -0.20 8.18 17.54
N THR A 59 -0.68 8.46 16.33
CA THR A 59 -0.99 9.83 15.90
C THR A 59 -2.16 10.41 16.70
N VAL A 60 -3.28 9.70 16.81
CA VAL A 60 -4.47 10.22 17.52
C VAL A 60 -4.21 10.43 19.00
N LYS A 61 -3.45 9.52 19.64
CA LYS A 61 -3.05 9.66 21.05
C LYS A 61 -2.09 10.83 21.25
N LEU A 62 -1.17 11.08 20.31
CA LEU A 62 -0.29 12.24 20.38
C LEU A 62 -1.04 13.55 20.20
N LEU A 63 -2.00 13.60 19.27
CA LEU A 63 -2.85 14.78 19.05
C LEU A 63 -3.70 15.08 20.29
N ASP A 64 -4.35 14.06 20.88
CA ASP A 64 -5.12 14.16 22.12
C ASP A 64 -4.25 14.65 23.29
N ALA A 65 -3.07 14.05 23.50
CA ALA A 65 -2.12 14.46 24.54
C ALA A 65 -1.61 15.89 24.36
N ALA A 66 -1.55 16.40 23.13
CA ALA A 66 -1.21 17.79 22.80
C ALA A 66 -2.40 18.76 22.88
N GLY A 67 -3.57 18.29 23.31
CA GLY A 67 -4.80 19.08 23.42
C GLY A 67 -5.33 19.55 22.07
N VAL A 68 -5.10 18.78 21.00
CA VAL A 68 -5.62 19.08 19.67
C VAL A 68 -7.02 18.48 19.55
N ASP A 69 -8.02 19.34 19.33
CA ASP A 69 -9.36 18.89 19.00
C ASP A 69 -9.46 18.48 17.54
N PHE A 70 -9.94 17.26 17.26
CA PHE A 70 -10.16 16.72 15.91
C PHE A 70 -11.31 15.71 15.90
N THR A 71 -11.86 15.45 14.71
CA THR A 71 -12.82 14.35 14.47
C THR A 71 -12.26 13.34 13.47
N TYR A 72 -12.67 12.08 13.59
CA TYR A 72 -12.37 11.02 12.64
C TYR A 72 -13.57 10.71 11.76
N LEU A 73 -13.35 10.57 10.44
CA LEU A 73 -14.40 10.36 9.46
C LEU A 73 -14.95 8.92 9.43
N GLY A 74 -14.25 7.95 10.02
CA GLY A 74 -14.65 6.54 10.00
C GLY A 74 -14.98 6.05 8.60
N GLU A 75 -16.09 5.34 8.46
CA GLU A 75 -16.58 4.79 7.18
C GLU A 75 -16.95 5.85 6.12
N ALA A 76 -16.86 7.15 6.37
CA ALA A 76 -16.98 8.16 5.31
C ALA A 76 -15.65 8.39 4.57
N GLU A 77 -14.51 8.07 5.18
CA GLU A 77 -13.18 8.30 4.62
C GLU A 77 -12.81 7.26 3.57
N SER A 78 -12.38 7.66 2.38
CA SER A 78 -11.77 6.76 1.38
C SER A 78 -10.26 6.95 1.33
N CYS A 79 -9.52 6.00 0.75
CA CYS A 79 -8.11 6.18 0.40
C CYS A 79 -7.88 7.53 -0.30
N CYS A 80 -6.69 8.12 -0.12
CA CYS A 80 -6.28 9.33 -0.83
C CYS A 80 -6.11 9.15 -2.36
N ALA A 81 -6.29 7.93 -2.86
CA ALA A 81 -6.27 7.55 -4.26
C ALA A 81 -4.96 7.83 -5.01
N THR A 82 -3.84 8.06 -4.30
CA THR A 82 -2.50 8.23 -4.90
C THR A 82 -2.16 7.17 -5.96
N PRO A 83 -2.39 5.86 -5.72
CA PRO A 83 -2.08 4.85 -6.75
C PRO A 83 -2.93 5.01 -8.02
N MET A 84 -4.18 5.49 -7.91
CA MET A 84 -5.05 5.68 -9.07
C MET A 84 -4.58 6.85 -9.93
N LEU A 85 -4.16 7.95 -9.30
CA LEU A 85 -3.60 9.09 -10.01
C LEU A 85 -2.37 8.70 -10.83
N VAL A 86 -1.42 8.02 -10.18
CA VAL A 86 -0.13 7.65 -10.81
C VAL A 86 -0.31 6.57 -11.87
N ALA A 87 -1.29 5.67 -11.70
CA ALA A 87 -1.63 4.64 -12.69
C ALA A 87 -2.51 5.13 -13.85
N GLY A 88 -2.85 6.43 -13.91
CA GLY A 88 -3.69 6.98 -15.00
C GLY A 88 -5.20 6.68 -14.86
N LYS A 89 -5.66 6.15 -13.73
CA LYS A 89 -7.07 5.88 -13.43
C LYS A 89 -7.77 7.14 -12.92
N TRP A 90 -7.75 8.19 -13.74
CA TRP A 90 -8.13 9.54 -13.36
C TRP A 90 -9.61 9.73 -13.02
N GLU A 91 -10.51 8.98 -13.65
CA GLU A 91 -11.94 9.01 -13.32
C GLU A 91 -12.18 8.51 -11.89
N LEU A 92 -11.66 7.32 -11.57
CA LEU A 92 -11.73 6.76 -10.23
C LEU A 92 -11.03 7.64 -9.18
N PHE A 93 -9.89 8.21 -9.53
CA PHE A 93 -9.21 9.20 -8.68
C PHE A 93 -10.12 10.41 -8.39
N ALA A 94 -10.68 11.04 -9.43
CA ALA A 94 -11.51 12.22 -9.30
C ALA A 94 -12.77 11.94 -8.48
N ASP A 95 -13.41 10.78 -8.66
CA ASP A 95 -14.58 10.40 -7.89
C ASP A 95 -14.25 10.11 -6.42
N THR A 96 -13.10 9.49 -6.15
CA THR A 96 -12.63 9.27 -4.77
C THR A 96 -12.29 10.58 -4.08
N MET A 97 -11.62 11.49 -4.78
CA MET A 97 -11.31 12.85 -4.30
C MET A 97 -12.58 13.61 -3.94
N LYS A 98 -13.60 13.62 -4.81
CA LYS A 98 -14.90 14.27 -4.55
C LYS A 98 -15.54 13.73 -3.27
N LYS A 99 -15.59 12.40 -3.10
CA LYS A 99 -16.15 11.76 -1.90
C LYS A 99 -15.40 12.20 -0.64
N ASN A 100 -14.08 12.22 -0.68
CA ASN A 100 -13.25 12.65 0.46
C ASN A 100 -13.46 14.12 0.81
N ILE A 101 -13.44 15.03 -0.18
CA ILE A 101 -13.70 16.47 0.03
C ILE A 101 -15.09 16.66 0.65
N GLN A 102 -16.10 15.96 0.12
CA GLN A 102 -17.46 16.05 0.64
C GLN A 102 -17.55 15.53 2.08
N ALA A 103 -16.91 14.41 2.41
CA ALA A 103 -16.90 13.86 3.76
C ALA A 103 -16.29 14.83 4.79
N VAL A 104 -15.19 15.51 4.45
CA VAL A 104 -14.58 16.55 5.32
C VAL A 104 -15.55 17.72 5.52
N LYS A 105 -16.19 18.20 4.44
CA LYS A 105 -17.16 19.30 4.52
C LYS A 105 -18.41 18.93 5.33
N ASP A 106 -18.94 17.73 5.17
CA ASP A 106 -20.10 17.22 5.92
C ASP A 106 -19.78 17.04 7.41
N ALA A 107 -18.51 16.75 7.74
CA ALA A 107 -18.04 16.77 9.12
C ALA A 107 -18.03 18.18 9.72
N GLY A 108 -18.08 19.24 8.90
CA GLY A 108 -18.00 20.64 9.31
C GLY A 108 -16.56 21.16 9.48
N ALA A 109 -15.60 20.36 9.00
CA ALA A 109 -14.18 20.65 9.10
C ALA A 109 -13.69 21.45 7.89
N ASP A 110 -12.66 22.26 8.14
CA ASP A 110 -11.94 23.05 7.13
C ASP A 110 -10.43 22.77 7.16
N THR A 111 -9.97 21.89 8.06
CA THR A 111 -8.58 21.45 8.16
C THR A 111 -8.49 19.93 8.18
N VAL A 112 -7.58 19.36 7.40
CA VAL A 112 -7.24 17.93 7.41
C VAL A 112 -5.84 17.75 7.96
N ILE A 113 -5.73 16.91 8.98
CA ILE A 113 -4.46 16.48 9.59
C ILE A 113 -4.19 15.05 9.15
N ALA A 114 -3.06 14.81 8.47
CA ALA A 114 -2.65 13.49 8.02
C ALA A 114 -1.41 12.98 8.76
N SER A 115 -1.31 11.65 8.95
CA SER A 115 -0.07 10.97 9.38
C SER A 115 0.77 10.46 8.21
N CYS A 116 0.12 10.09 7.11
CA CYS A 116 0.80 9.59 5.93
C CYS A 116 1.18 10.74 4.98
N PRO A 117 2.45 10.87 4.54
CA PRO A 117 2.89 11.87 3.58
C PRO A 117 2.22 11.83 2.23
N ALA A 118 1.87 10.63 1.75
CA ALA A 118 1.15 10.52 0.49
C ALA A 118 -0.25 11.12 0.61
N CYS A 119 -0.88 10.98 1.78
CA CYS A 119 -2.17 11.60 2.06
C CYS A 119 -2.02 13.12 2.22
N ASP A 120 -1.02 13.59 2.97
CA ASP A 120 -0.73 15.02 3.10
C ASP A 120 -0.48 15.67 1.73
N MET A 121 0.38 15.09 0.88
CA MET A 121 0.62 15.59 -0.47
C MET A 121 -0.66 15.67 -1.31
N MET A 122 -1.56 14.68 -1.19
CA MET A 122 -2.83 14.70 -1.90
C MET A 122 -3.70 15.87 -1.44
N TRP A 123 -3.90 16.02 -0.13
CA TRP A 123 -4.69 17.14 0.42
C TRP A 123 -4.01 18.50 0.22
N ARG A 124 -2.68 18.59 0.28
CA ARG A 124 -1.96 19.86 0.21
C ARG A 124 -1.77 20.37 -1.21
N GLN A 125 -1.50 19.47 -2.16
CA GLN A 125 -1.07 19.85 -3.51
C GLN A 125 -2.04 19.38 -4.59
N VAL A 126 -2.44 18.10 -4.56
CA VAL A 126 -3.11 17.48 -5.71
C VAL A 126 -4.60 17.77 -5.73
N TYR A 127 -5.30 17.53 -4.62
CA TYR A 127 -6.74 17.76 -4.49
C TYR A 127 -7.14 19.21 -4.82
N PRO A 128 -6.45 20.26 -4.33
CA PRO A 128 -6.76 21.63 -4.72
C PRO A 128 -6.68 21.86 -6.24
N GLN A 129 -5.61 21.38 -6.89
CA GLN A 129 -5.42 21.53 -8.34
C GLN A 129 -6.49 20.79 -9.15
N TRP A 130 -6.89 19.60 -8.71
CA TRP A 130 -7.93 18.83 -9.37
C TRP A 130 -9.34 19.39 -9.10
N ALA A 131 -9.59 19.87 -7.89
CA ALA A 131 -10.82 20.56 -7.54
C ALA A 131 -10.99 21.82 -8.41
N GLU A 132 -9.93 22.62 -8.59
CA GLU A 132 -9.94 23.78 -9.50
C GLU A 132 -10.27 23.37 -10.94
N LYS A 133 -9.58 22.35 -11.48
CA LYS A 133 -9.83 21.83 -12.84
C LYS A 133 -11.28 21.38 -13.05
N LEU A 134 -11.94 20.89 -12.01
CA LEU A 134 -13.30 20.37 -12.05
C LEU A 134 -14.35 21.37 -11.57
N GLY A 135 -13.97 22.60 -11.20
CA GLY A 135 -14.88 23.62 -10.68
C GLY A 135 -15.48 23.28 -9.30
N ILE A 136 -14.78 22.49 -8.49
CA ILE A 136 -15.17 22.12 -7.14
C ILE A 136 -14.56 23.12 -6.16
N GLU A 137 -15.38 23.72 -5.30
CA GLU A 137 -14.88 24.54 -4.20
C GLU A 137 -14.08 23.66 -3.24
N TYR A 138 -12.81 23.99 -3.01
CA TYR A 138 -11.93 23.18 -2.16
C TYR A 138 -12.00 23.61 -0.69
N GLY A 139 -11.46 24.79 -0.34
CA GLY A 139 -11.62 25.42 0.97
C GLY A 139 -11.03 24.66 2.17
N ILE A 140 -10.17 23.65 1.94
CA ILE A 140 -9.60 22.80 3.00
C ILE A 140 -8.11 23.08 3.15
N THR A 141 -7.65 23.28 4.39
CA THR A 141 -6.24 23.40 4.74
C THR A 141 -5.68 22.01 5.08
N ALA A 142 -4.53 21.64 4.51
CA ALA A 142 -3.85 20.40 4.83
C ALA A 142 -2.68 20.66 5.79
N LYS A 143 -2.59 19.85 6.85
CA LYS A 143 -1.44 19.78 7.76
C LYS A 143 -1.00 18.33 7.93
N HIS A 144 0.29 18.15 8.16
CA HIS A 144 0.81 16.89 8.69
C HIS A 144 0.83 16.96 10.23
N TYR A 145 0.59 15.84 10.92
CA TYR A 145 0.54 15.84 12.39
C TYR A 145 1.83 16.40 13.03
N SER A 146 3.00 16.17 12.42
CA SER A 146 4.26 16.72 12.92
C SER A 146 4.31 18.26 12.91
N GLU A 147 3.65 18.93 11.96
CA GLU A 147 3.50 20.39 11.97
C GLU A 147 2.66 20.82 13.17
N VAL A 148 1.52 20.17 13.39
CA VAL A 148 0.60 20.48 14.49
C VAL A 148 1.29 20.31 15.85
N ILE A 149 2.02 19.21 16.05
CA ILE A 149 2.73 18.94 17.30
C ILE A 149 3.92 19.89 17.47
N SER A 150 4.68 20.15 16.40
CA SER A 150 5.79 21.12 16.45
C SER A 150 5.32 22.53 16.82
N GLU A 151 4.17 22.97 16.28
CA GLU A 151 3.53 24.24 16.64
C GLU A 151 3.17 24.28 18.14
N LYS A 152 2.58 23.20 18.67
CA LYS A 152 2.22 23.06 20.10
C LYS A 152 3.45 23.09 21.02
N ILE A 153 4.55 22.43 20.61
CA ILE A 153 5.83 22.46 21.33
C ILE A 153 6.42 23.87 21.33
N ALA A 154 6.46 24.52 20.17
CA ALA A 154 7.00 25.87 20.03
C ALA A 154 6.20 26.91 20.85
N ALA A 155 4.88 26.73 20.95
CA ALA A 155 4.02 27.56 21.78
C ALA A 155 4.14 27.27 23.30
N GLY A 156 4.83 26.18 23.68
CA GLY A 156 4.92 25.72 25.06
C GLY A 156 3.62 25.09 25.60
N GLU A 157 2.68 24.78 24.72
CA GLU A 157 1.38 24.15 25.03
C GLU A 157 1.49 22.64 25.19
N PHE A 158 2.54 22.03 24.63
CA PHE A 158 2.82 20.61 24.74
C PHE A 158 4.31 20.36 25.03
N LYS A 159 4.59 19.37 25.87
CA LYS A 159 5.92 18.84 26.13
C LYS A 159 5.81 17.35 26.38
N PHE A 160 6.78 16.59 25.87
CA PHE A 160 6.89 15.19 26.22
C PHE A 160 7.23 15.03 27.71
N PRO A 161 6.62 14.04 28.39
CA PRO A 161 6.94 13.76 29.79
C PRO A 161 8.36 13.18 29.91
N ASP A 162 9.01 13.47 31.04
CA ASP A 162 10.27 12.80 31.40
C ASP A 162 9.96 11.46 32.06
N ASN A 163 9.83 10.44 31.22
CA ASN A 163 9.48 9.07 31.63
C ASN A 163 10.70 8.18 31.92
N ASN A 164 11.90 8.76 32.08
CA ASN A 164 13.16 8.00 32.26
C ASN A 164 13.39 6.93 31.18
N LEU A 165 12.99 7.19 29.93
CA LEU A 165 13.29 6.30 28.83
C LEU A 165 14.81 6.16 28.64
N PRO A 166 15.31 4.98 28.26
CA PRO A 166 16.73 4.80 27.98
C PRO A 166 17.22 5.79 26.91
N ASN A 167 18.46 6.26 27.07
CA ASN A 167 19.09 7.08 26.05
C ASN A 167 19.13 6.32 24.72
N CYS A 168 18.70 6.97 23.64
CA CYS A 168 18.73 6.38 22.29
C CYS A 168 19.18 7.43 21.28
N THR A 169 20.07 7.02 20.37
CA THR A 169 20.46 7.84 19.23
C THR A 169 19.57 7.50 18.05
N VAL A 170 18.88 8.50 17.52
CA VAL A 170 17.96 8.33 16.40
C VAL A 170 18.36 9.24 15.24
N THR A 171 18.06 8.80 14.03
CA THR A 171 18.16 9.61 12.83
C THR A 171 16.82 9.65 12.07
N TRP A 172 16.75 10.46 11.02
CA TRP A 172 15.51 10.81 10.33
C TRP A 172 15.51 10.47 8.83
N HIS A 173 14.45 9.82 8.37
CA HIS A 173 14.19 9.62 6.95
C HIS A 173 13.22 10.68 6.39
N ASP A 174 13.77 11.64 5.65
CA ASP A 174 12.97 12.59 4.87
C ASP A 174 12.29 11.90 3.69
N SER A 175 11.05 11.44 3.89
CA SER A 175 10.27 10.83 2.81
C SER A 175 10.01 11.81 1.66
N CYS A 176 9.94 11.29 0.44
CA CYS A 176 9.81 12.11 -0.76
C CYS A 176 8.57 13.02 -0.77
N HIS A 177 7.42 12.50 -0.29
CA HIS A 177 6.17 13.27 -0.29
C HIS A 177 6.14 14.35 0.80
N ILE A 178 6.64 14.08 2.01
CA ILE A 178 6.63 15.09 3.09
C ILE A 178 7.66 16.20 2.83
N GLY A 179 8.85 15.81 2.37
CA GLY A 179 9.95 16.74 2.14
C GLY A 179 9.82 17.45 0.80
N ARG A 180 10.00 16.72 -0.31
CA ARG A 180 10.08 17.35 -1.65
C ARG A 180 8.74 17.87 -2.18
N ALA A 181 7.63 17.20 -1.87
CA ALA A 181 6.32 17.63 -2.37
C ALA A 181 5.60 18.61 -1.42
N SER A 182 5.69 18.39 -0.11
CA SER A 182 5.02 19.24 0.89
C SER A 182 5.90 20.31 1.53
N GLY A 183 7.23 20.23 1.39
CA GLY A 183 8.17 21.21 1.95
C GLY A 183 8.34 21.12 3.47
N VAL A 184 7.88 20.03 4.09
CA VAL A 184 7.87 19.85 5.55
C VAL A 184 9.12 19.08 5.95
N PHE A 185 10.13 19.83 6.43
CA PHE A 185 11.43 19.29 6.84
C PHE A 185 11.69 19.43 8.34
N GLU A 186 11.50 20.62 8.89
CA GLU A 186 11.83 20.88 10.29
C GLU A 186 10.81 20.31 11.29
N PRO A 187 9.49 20.33 11.06
CA PRO A 187 8.54 19.90 12.09
C PRO A 187 8.77 18.48 12.63
N PRO A 188 9.04 17.44 11.80
CA PRO A 188 9.42 16.12 12.33
C PRO A 188 10.66 16.16 13.22
N ARG A 189 11.68 16.95 12.87
CA ARG A 189 12.93 17.08 13.63
C ARG A 189 12.69 17.77 14.96
N GLU A 190 11.88 18.83 14.98
CA GLU A 190 11.55 19.54 16.21
C GLU A 190 10.73 18.66 17.17
N VAL A 191 9.84 17.82 16.64
CA VAL A 191 9.15 16.79 17.44
C VAL A 191 10.17 15.80 18.04
N ILE A 192 11.11 15.27 17.25
CA ILE A 192 12.12 14.31 17.73
C ILE A 192 13.01 14.92 18.81
N LYS A 193 13.53 16.13 18.60
CA LYS A 193 14.41 16.83 19.55
C LYS A 193 13.73 17.19 20.85
N ALA A 194 12.40 17.30 20.87
CA ALA A 194 11.63 17.61 22.06
C ALA A 194 11.46 16.41 23.01
N ILE A 195 11.81 15.19 22.58
CA ILE A 195 11.68 13.98 23.37
C ILE A 195 12.88 13.87 24.33
N PRO A 196 12.67 13.76 25.65
CA PRO A 196 13.74 13.53 26.62
C PRO A 196 14.55 12.27 26.29
N ASN A 197 15.86 12.30 26.59
CA ASN A 197 16.78 11.18 26.41
C ASN A 197 16.98 10.71 24.95
N VAL A 198 16.51 11.48 23.97
CA VAL A 198 16.74 11.19 22.54
C VAL A 198 17.85 12.08 22.00
N ASN A 199 18.91 11.45 21.48
CA ASN A 199 19.99 12.11 20.76
C ASN A 199 19.72 12.06 19.25
N PHE A 200 19.40 13.20 18.64
CA PHE A 200 19.14 13.27 17.20
C PHE A 200 20.41 13.53 16.40
N VAL A 201 20.69 12.67 15.40
CA VAL A 201 21.80 12.81 14.45
C VAL A 201 21.30 12.81 13.01
N GLU A 202 21.88 13.67 12.17
CA GLU A 202 21.50 13.81 10.76
C GLU A 202 22.36 12.95 9.85
N MET A 203 21.72 12.21 8.95
CA MET A 203 22.38 11.54 7.83
C MET A 203 22.97 12.55 6.83
N ALA A 204 24.00 12.13 6.09
CA ALA A 204 24.70 12.96 5.12
C ALA A 204 23.75 13.57 4.09
N HIS A 205 22.87 12.75 3.50
CA HIS A 205 21.79 13.23 2.65
C HIS A 205 20.54 13.45 3.49
N ASN A 206 20.14 14.69 3.65
CA ASN A 206 18.91 15.05 4.36
C ASN A 206 18.15 16.15 3.61
N ARG A 207 16.94 16.44 4.09
CA ARG A 207 16.00 17.38 3.48
C ARG A 207 15.78 17.07 2.01
N GLN A 208 15.92 18.08 1.14
CA GLN A 208 15.71 17.93 -0.29
C GLN A 208 16.69 16.93 -0.95
N ALA A 209 17.88 16.77 -0.38
CA ALA A 209 18.92 15.87 -0.88
C ALA A 209 18.73 14.40 -0.45
N ALA A 210 17.78 14.11 0.45
CA ALA A 210 17.58 12.77 0.99
C ALA A 210 17.31 11.71 -0.08
N HIS A 211 17.95 10.55 0.07
CA HIS A 211 17.72 9.40 -0.77
C HIS A 211 16.34 8.79 -0.56
N CYS A 212 15.79 8.20 -1.63
CA CYS A 212 14.52 7.48 -1.58
C CYS A 212 14.65 6.21 -0.72
N CYS A 213 13.56 5.73 -0.14
CA CYS A 213 13.52 4.41 0.52
C CYS A 213 13.53 3.23 -0.47
N GLY A 214 13.18 3.45 -1.74
CA GLY A 214 13.04 2.41 -2.77
C GLY A 214 11.61 1.93 -3.02
N SER A 215 10.62 2.41 -2.25
CA SER A 215 9.21 2.06 -2.40
C SER A 215 8.39 3.25 -2.96
N VAL A 216 7.24 3.05 -3.61
CA VAL A 216 6.60 1.75 -3.94
C VAL A 216 6.91 1.34 -5.39
N LEU A 217 7.01 2.29 -6.33
CA LEU A 217 7.12 1.97 -7.76
C LEU A 217 8.36 1.12 -8.11
N THR A 218 9.53 1.43 -7.53
CA THR A 218 10.72 0.61 -7.75
C THR A 218 10.56 -0.77 -7.14
N LEU A 219 9.95 -0.90 -5.95
CA LEU A 219 9.63 -2.20 -5.36
C LEU A 219 8.72 -3.04 -6.27
N LEU A 220 7.73 -2.40 -6.91
CA LEU A 220 6.82 -3.10 -7.83
C LEU A 220 7.50 -3.55 -9.11
N LYS A 221 8.38 -2.71 -9.67
CA LYS A 221 8.97 -2.93 -11.00
C LYS A 221 10.29 -3.69 -10.95
N GLU A 222 11.16 -3.36 -10.00
CA GLU A 222 12.52 -3.88 -9.82
C GLU A 222 12.81 -4.15 -8.32
N PRO A 223 12.23 -5.20 -7.72
CA PRO A 223 12.32 -5.46 -6.27
C PRO A 223 13.76 -5.48 -5.71
N GLN A 224 14.71 -6.07 -6.46
CA GLN A 224 16.10 -6.12 -6.03
C GLN A 224 16.72 -4.73 -5.93
N THR A 225 16.48 -3.87 -6.92
CA THR A 225 16.93 -2.48 -6.91
C THR A 225 16.29 -1.69 -5.78
N ALA A 226 15.02 -1.97 -5.45
CA ALA A 226 14.37 -1.32 -4.31
C ALA A 226 15.08 -1.64 -2.98
N HIS A 227 15.52 -2.88 -2.77
CA HIS A 227 16.29 -3.25 -1.58
C HIS A 227 17.68 -2.61 -1.55
N ASP A 228 18.32 -2.43 -2.71
CA ASP A 228 19.62 -1.74 -2.79
C ASP A 228 19.49 -0.26 -2.45
N ILE A 229 18.44 0.41 -2.94
CA ILE A 229 18.15 1.80 -2.59
C ILE A 229 17.86 1.94 -1.10
N GLY A 230 17.04 1.05 -0.52
CA GLY A 230 16.78 1.04 0.92
C GLY A 230 18.05 0.81 1.74
N LYS A 231 18.96 -0.07 1.28
CA LYS A 231 20.25 -0.30 1.90
C LYS A 231 21.11 0.96 1.95
N MET A 232 21.22 1.70 0.84
CA MET A 232 21.99 2.95 0.81
C MET A 232 21.52 3.91 1.90
N ARG A 233 20.21 3.98 2.13
CA ARG A 233 19.67 4.84 3.20
C ARG A 233 19.98 4.32 4.60
N LEU A 234 19.92 3.01 4.82
CA LEU A 234 20.26 2.40 6.11
C LEU A 234 21.76 2.49 6.41
N ASP A 235 22.62 2.41 5.39
CA ASP A 235 24.06 2.58 5.54
C ASP A 235 24.40 3.99 6.05
N GLU A 236 23.73 5.03 5.54
CA GLU A 236 23.89 6.39 6.08
C GLU A 236 23.50 6.47 7.56
N ALA A 237 22.46 5.75 7.99
CA ALA A 237 22.06 5.70 9.40
C ALA A 237 23.12 4.99 10.27
N VAL A 238 23.75 3.94 9.75
CA VAL A 238 24.89 3.27 10.40
C VAL A 238 26.10 4.20 10.51
N GLU A 239 26.43 4.93 9.45
CA GLU A 239 27.58 5.83 9.40
C GLU A 239 27.52 6.95 10.44
N VAL A 240 26.32 7.43 10.76
CA VAL A 240 26.11 8.46 11.79
C VAL A 240 25.94 7.91 13.20
N GLY A 241 26.06 6.58 13.36
CA GLY A 241 25.97 5.90 14.65
C GLY A 241 24.57 5.94 15.27
N ALA A 242 23.52 5.93 14.45
CA ALA A 242 22.15 5.84 14.96
C ALA A 242 21.80 4.41 15.39
N ASP A 243 21.03 4.29 16.46
CA ASP A 243 20.40 3.02 16.87
C ASP A 243 19.14 2.75 16.04
N LYS A 244 18.40 3.82 15.74
CA LYS A 244 17.12 3.79 15.02
C LYS A 244 17.08 4.80 13.88
N VAL A 245 16.44 4.43 12.77
CA VAL A 245 15.94 5.40 11.78
C VAL A 245 14.44 5.57 11.95
N LEU A 246 14.03 6.82 12.18
CA LEU A 246 12.63 7.19 12.25
C LEU A 246 12.12 7.52 10.85
N ALA A 247 10.97 6.96 10.49
CA ALA A 247 10.21 7.30 9.29
C ALA A 247 8.80 7.78 9.69
N LEU A 248 8.06 8.42 8.79
CA LEU A 248 6.64 8.76 9.03
C LEU A 248 5.72 8.29 7.90
N CYS A 249 6.30 7.65 6.88
CA CYS A 249 5.56 7.16 5.73
C CYS A 249 5.41 5.65 5.88
N PRO A 250 4.18 5.12 5.98
CA PRO A 250 3.89 3.69 6.06
C PRO A 250 4.71 2.87 5.02
N CYS A 251 4.70 3.32 3.76
CA CYS A 251 5.43 2.65 2.68
C CYS A 251 6.96 2.73 2.81
N CYS A 252 7.50 3.82 3.39
CA CYS A 252 8.94 3.94 3.62
C CYS A 252 9.38 3.06 4.78
N GLU A 253 8.60 3.04 5.85
CA GLU A 253 8.85 2.20 7.02
C GLU A 253 8.89 0.73 6.62
N PHE A 254 7.85 0.23 5.93
CA PHE A 254 7.82 -1.13 5.41
C PHE A 254 9.06 -1.45 4.55
N GLN A 255 9.38 -0.59 3.58
CA GLN A 255 10.50 -0.84 2.68
C GLN A 255 11.85 -0.84 3.38
N LEU A 256 12.06 0.08 4.33
CA LEU A 256 13.30 0.15 5.09
C LEU A 256 13.42 -1.06 6.02
N ARG A 257 12.32 -1.52 6.65
CA ARG A 257 12.29 -2.77 7.43
C ARG A 257 12.66 -4.00 6.59
N VAL A 258 12.06 -4.13 5.41
CA VAL A 258 12.39 -5.23 4.47
C VAL A 258 13.84 -5.14 4.01
N SER A 259 14.33 -3.94 3.69
CA SER A 259 15.72 -3.73 3.27
C SER A 259 16.69 -4.05 4.40
N ALA A 260 16.38 -3.66 5.65
CA ALA A 260 17.18 -3.98 6.83
C ALA A 260 17.27 -5.50 7.02
N GLN A 261 16.15 -6.23 6.90
CA GLN A 261 16.15 -7.69 6.99
C GLN A 261 16.93 -8.35 5.84
N LYS A 262 16.69 -7.95 4.59
CA LYS A 262 17.31 -8.56 3.39
C LYS A 262 18.81 -8.26 3.27
N ARG A 263 19.29 -7.19 3.91
CA ARG A 263 20.68 -6.72 3.85
C ARG A 263 21.39 -6.78 5.20
N GLU A 264 20.76 -7.43 6.19
CA GLU A 264 21.32 -7.66 7.53
C GLU A 264 21.81 -6.37 8.20
N SER A 265 21.05 -5.28 8.01
CA SER A 265 21.36 -3.99 8.65
C SER A 265 21.07 -4.08 10.15
N PRO A 266 21.94 -3.52 11.02
CA PRO A 266 21.69 -3.48 12.46
C PRO A 266 20.69 -2.38 12.87
N ILE A 267 20.28 -1.51 11.94
CA ILE A 267 19.44 -0.35 12.24
C ILE A 267 18.00 -0.80 12.44
N GLU A 268 17.41 -0.40 13.57
CA GLU A 268 16.00 -0.56 13.82
C GLU A 268 15.19 0.54 13.12
N VAL A 269 14.09 0.18 12.47
CA VAL A 269 13.23 1.10 11.72
C VAL A 269 11.90 1.25 12.44
N VAL A 270 11.57 2.48 12.83
CA VAL A 270 10.38 2.80 13.65
C VAL A 270 9.62 3.98 13.06
N ASP A 271 8.31 3.91 13.00
CA ASP A 271 7.46 5.07 12.68
C ASP A 271 7.55 6.15 13.77
N LEU A 272 7.49 7.42 13.37
CA LEU A 272 7.59 8.56 14.25
C LEU A 272 6.37 8.67 15.18
N ALA A 273 5.16 8.37 14.71
CA ALA A 273 3.96 8.36 15.56
C ALA A 273 4.04 7.24 16.60
N HIS A 274 4.53 6.06 16.21
CA HIS A 274 4.82 4.99 17.15
C HIS A 274 5.88 5.40 18.19
N PHE A 275 7.00 5.95 17.72
CA PHE A 275 8.10 6.37 18.59
C PHE A 275 7.67 7.47 19.59
N THR A 276 6.86 8.43 19.14
CA THR A 276 6.32 9.50 19.99
C THR A 276 5.24 8.99 20.95
N ALA A 277 4.45 7.98 20.58
CA ALA A 277 3.53 7.31 21.52
C ALA A 277 4.30 6.60 22.65
N ASN A 278 5.38 5.89 22.32
CA ASN A 278 6.27 5.30 23.34
C ASN A 278 6.88 6.39 24.24
N ALA A 279 7.25 7.55 23.67
CA ALA A 279 7.71 8.71 24.43
C ALA A 279 6.67 9.26 25.43
N LEU A 280 5.37 9.12 25.12
CA LEU A 280 4.27 9.44 26.03
C LEU A 280 4.01 8.36 27.09
N GLY A 281 4.74 7.23 27.06
CA GLY A 281 4.51 6.08 27.93
C GLY A 281 3.38 5.16 27.47
N ILE A 282 2.98 5.27 26.19
CA ILE A 282 1.99 4.41 25.56
C ILE A 282 2.74 3.34 24.78
N ASP A 283 2.69 2.10 25.26
CA ASP A 283 3.25 0.94 24.56
C ASP A 283 2.30 0.49 23.46
N LEU A 284 2.76 0.53 22.21
CA LEU A 284 2.01 0.04 21.05
C LEU A 284 2.58 -1.32 20.62
N PRO A 285 1.71 -2.30 20.27
CA PRO A 285 2.20 -3.59 19.78
C PRO A 285 3.03 -3.40 18.51
N ASP A 286 4.09 -4.20 18.36
CA ASP A 286 4.90 -4.22 17.14
C ASP A 286 4.03 -4.67 15.94
N PRO A 287 3.76 -3.78 14.96
CA PRO A 287 2.92 -4.12 13.81
C PRO A 287 3.65 -5.04 12.82
N HIS A 288 4.98 -5.19 12.93
CA HIS A 288 5.84 -5.75 11.88
C HIS A 288 5.50 -7.20 11.44
N PRO A 289 5.05 -8.13 12.30
CA PRO A 289 4.66 -9.47 11.85
C PRO A 289 3.43 -9.45 10.94
N GLU A 290 2.40 -8.70 11.31
CA GLU A 290 1.15 -8.61 10.57
C GLU A 290 1.31 -7.79 9.28
N VAL A 291 1.99 -6.64 9.38
CA VAL A 291 2.35 -5.80 8.24
C VAL A 291 3.09 -6.62 7.20
N ARG A 292 4.12 -7.37 7.60
CA ARG A 292 4.84 -8.25 6.66
C ARG A 292 3.93 -9.29 6.02
N ALA A 293 3.02 -9.90 6.78
CA ALA A 293 2.11 -10.90 6.22
C ALA A 293 1.21 -10.27 5.14
N GLN A 294 0.64 -9.10 5.41
CA GLN A 294 -0.22 -8.39 4.46
C GLN A 294 0.54 -7.90 3.22
N TRP A 295 1.73 -7.32 3.39
CA TRP A 295 2.57 -6.90 2.27
C TRP A 295 3.13 -8.08 1.46
N ALA A 296 3.46 -9.21 2.10
CA ALA A 296 3.90 -10.41 1.39
C ALA A 296 2.81 -10.99 0.47
N VAL A 297 1.53 -10.88 0.87
CA VAL A 297 0.40 -11.21 0.00
C VAL A 297 0.39 -10.28 -1.21
N PHE A 298 0.57 -8.98 -0.99
CA PHE A 298 0.59 -8.01 -2.07
C PHE A 298 1.74 -8.27 -3.06
N GLU A 299 2.96 -8.51 -2.58
CA GLU A 299 4.12 -8.88 -3.41
C GLU A 299 3.87 -10.15 -4.23
N LYS A 300 3.34 -11.21 -3.61
CA LYS A 300 3.01 -12.45 -4.31
C LYS A 300 1.92 -12.26 -5.37
N MET A 301 0.93 -11.42 -5.10
CA MET A 301 -0.10 -11.06 -6.07
C MET A 301 0.48 -10.29 -7.25
N ILE A 302 1.42 -9.38 -7.03
CA ILE A 302 2.12 -8.66 -8.11
C ILE A 302 2.88 -9.64 -8.99
N LEU A 303 3.65 -10.55 -8.38
CA LEU A 303 4.38 -11.59 -9.11
C LEU A 303 3.44 -12.48 -9.92
N LEU A 304 2.29 -12.88 -9.35
CA LEU A 304 1.27 -13.65 -10.05
C LEU A 304 0.70 -12.90 -11.28
N MET A 305 0.63 -11.57 -11.22
CA MET A 305 0.09 -10.72 -12.29
C MET A 305 1.12 -10.37 -13.38
N THR A 306 2.36 -10.88 -13.32
CA THR A 306 3.31 -10.76 -14.45
C THR A 306 3.02 -11.82 -15.51
N PRO A 307 3.45 -11.63 -16.78
CA PRO A 307 3.31 -12.66 -17.81
C PRO A 307 3.89 -14.02 -17.40
N GLU A 308 5.07 -14.02 -16.75
CA GLU A 308 5.74 -15.23 -16.26
C GLU A 308 4.97 -15.88 -15.11
N GLY A 309 4.60 -15.11 -14.09
CA GLY A 309 3.86 -15.66 -12.94
C GLY A 309 2.49 -16.20 -13.34
N PHE A 310 1.81 -15.53 -14.28
CA PHE A 310 0.56 -16.01 -14.83
C PHE A 310 0.77 -17.28 -15.69
N ALA A 311 1.81 -17.33 -16.52
CA ALA A 311 2.15 -18.52 -17.29
C ALA A 311 2.45 -19.74 -16.41
N GLU A 312 3.20 -19.53 -15.31
CA GLU A 312 3.46 -20.57 -14.31
C GLU A 312 2.19 -21.05 -13.60
N LEU A 313 1.24 -20.14 -13.34
CA LEU A 313 -0.07 -20.49 -12.82
C LEU A 313 -0.83 -21.38 -13.82
N MET A 314 -0.92 -20.96 -15.08
CA MET A 314 -1.57 -21.73 -16.16
C MET A 314 -0.96 -23.13 -16.32
N GLY A 315 0.36 -23.25 -16.18
CA GLY A 315 1.07 -24.52 -16.25
C GLY A 315 0.60 -25.57 -15.23
N THR A 316 -0.02 -25.14 -14.13
CA THR A 316 -0.54 -26.04 -13.09
C THR A 316 -1.99 -26.51 -13.31
N MET A 317 -2.63 -26.05 -14.40
CA MET A 317 -4.04 -26.34 -14.68
C MET A 317 -4.27 -26.75 -16.14
N TRP A 318 -3.27 -27.37 -16.79
CA TRP A 318 -3.39 -27.83 -18.17
C TRP A 318 -4.58 -28.78 -18.43
N PRO A 319 -4.88 -29.79 -17.58
CA PRO A 319 -6.07 -30.63 -17.77
C PRO A 319 -7.35 -29.80 -17.87
N GLU A 320 -7.54 -28.87 -16.93
CA GLU A 320 -8.73 -28.05 -16.79
C GLU A 320 -8.83 -27.01 -17.91
N LEU A 321 -7.71 -26.40 -18.31
CA LEU A 321 -7.64 -25.50 -19.46
C LEU A 321 -8.03 -26.23 -20.76
N ILE A 322 -7.47 -27.42 -21.01
CA ILE A 322 -7.78 -28.18 -22.24
C ILE A 322 -9.25 -28.62 -22.25
N ASP A 323 -9.79 -29.07 -21.13
CA ASP A 323 -11.18 -29.50 -21.04
C ASP A 323 -12.17 -28.32 -21.12
N ALA A 324 -11.74 -27.12 -20.74
CA ALA A 324 -12.53 -25.91 -20.87
C ALA A 324 -12.60 -25.37 -22.32
N MET A 325 -11.73 -25.83 -23.24
CA MET A 325 -11.68 -25.31 -24.61
C MET A 325 -13.03 -25.44 -25.32
N PRO A 326 -13.51 -24.37 -25.98
CA PRO A 326 -14.81 -24.36 -26.63
C PRO A 326 -14.83 -25.25 -27.89
N TYR A 327 -16.01 -25.50 -28.44
CA TYR A 327 -16.21 -26.18 -29.72
C TYR A 327 -15.64 -27.61 -29.82
N GLY A 328 -15.43 -28.28 -28.68
CA GLY A 328 -14.85 -29.63 -28.64
C GLY A 328 -13.36 -29.66 -28.97
N MET A 329 -12.67 -28.51 -28.92
CA MET A 329 -11.25 -28.42 -29.22
C MET A 329 -10.38 -29.20 -28.22
N GLY A 330 -10.81 -29.37 -26.96
CA GLY A 330 -10.05 -30.13 -25.95
C GLY A 330 -9.72 -31.56 -26.39
N PRO A 331 -10.73 -32.40 -26.68
CA PRO A 331 -10.52 -33.74 -27.24
C PRO A 331 -9.72 -33.76 -28.55
N MET A 332 -9.87 -32.75 -29.41
CA MET A 332 -9.09 -32.60 -30.64
C MET A 332 -7.60 -32.39 -30.34
N MET A 333 -7.28 -31.43 -29.46
CA MET A 333 -5.90 -31.13 -29.04
C MET A 333 -5.23 -32.36 -28.41
N ARG A 334 -5.94 -33.13 -27.58
CA ARG A 334 -5.44 -34.40 -27.02
C ARG A 334 -5.14 -35.46 -28.07
N LYS A 335 -5.93 -35.53 -29.15
CA LYS A 335 -5.65 -36.43 -30.28
C LYS A 335 -4.45 -35.96 -31.10
N MET A 336 -4.29 -34.65 -31.27
CA MET A 336 -3.13 -34.08 -31.97
C MET A 336 -1.83 -34.32 -31.19
N GLY A 337 -1.84 -34.25 -29.86
CA GLY A 337 -0.68 -34.66 -29.04
C GLY A 337 -0.18 -36.09 -29.30
N LYS A 338 -1.03 -36.99 -29.84
CA LYS A 338 -0.64 -38.36 -30.22
C LYS A 338 0.00 -38.47 -31.60
N VAL A 339 -0.10 -37.42 -32.43
CA VAL A 339 0.39 -37.41 -33.81
C VAL A 339 1.67 -36.56 -33.87
N PRO A 340 2.83 -37.18 -34.12
CA PRO A 340 4.11 -36.48 -34.17
C PRO A 340 4.08 -35.29 -35.15
N GLY A 341 4.53 -34.11 -34.71
CA GLY A 341 4.65 -32.91 -35.54
C GLY A 341 3.35 -32.12 -35.74
N SER A 342 2.19 -32.63 -35.27
CA SER A 342 0.90 -32.01 -35.56
C SER A 342 0.63 -30.74 -34.73
N LEU A 343 1.09 -30.70 -33.48
CA LEU A 343 0.97 -29.51 -32.62
C LEU A 343 2.00 -28.44 -32.99
N GLU A 344 3.19 -28.86 -33.42
CA GLU A 344 4.27 -27.99 -33.90
C GLU A 344 3.86 -27.25 -35.17
N ALA A 345 3.12 -27.90 -36.06
CA ALA A 345 2.54 -27.28 -37.25
C ALA A 345 1.48 -26.21 -36.91
N MET A 346 0.80 -26.33 -35.76
CA MET A 346 -0.17 -25.35 -35.28
C MET A 346 0.45 -24.19 -34.50
N LYS A 347 1.73 -24.27 -34.14
CA LYS A 347 2.42 -23.28 -33.31
C LYS A 347 2.25 -21.83 -33.79
N PRO A 348 2.31 -21.52 -35.10
CA PRO A 348 2.08 -20.16 -35.60
C PRO A 348 0.66 -19.62 -35.39
N MET A 349 -0.34 -20.49 -35.16
CA MET A 349 -1.73 -20.08 -34.96
C MET A 349 -2.07 -19.78 -33.50
N PHE A 350 -1.29 -20.27 -32.52
CA PHE A 350 -1.60 -20.07 -31.11
C PHE A 350 -1.62 -18.58 -30.68
N PRO A 351 -0.72 -17.69 -31.14
CA PRO A 351 -0.82 -16.25 -30.88
C PRO A 351 -2.15 -15.62 -31.30
N VAL A 352 -2.82 -16.17 -32.31
CA VAL A 352 -4.10 -15.66 -32.80
C VAL A 352 -5.28 -16.33 -32.09
N LEU A 353 -5.19 -17.65 -31.87
CA LEU A 353 -6.28 -18.44 -31.28
C LEU A 353 -6.41 -18.23 -29.77
N PHE A 354 -5.28 -18.18 -29.06
CA PHE A 354 -5.27 -18.16 -27.60
C PHE A 354 -5.97 -16.92 -27.00
N PRO A 355 -5.76 -15.69 -27.52
CA PRO A 355 -6.51 -14.52 -27.05
C PRO A 355 -8.03 -14.61 -27.25
N VAL A 356 -8.49 -15.38 -28.24
CA VAL A 356 -9.92 -15.57 -28.52
C VAL A 356 -10.52 -16.69 -27.65
N LEU A 357 -9.75 -17.75 -27.41
CA LEU A 357 -10.21 -18.93 -26.70
C LEU A 357 -10.17 -18.74 -25.17
N LEU A 358 -9.09 -18.13 -24.66
CA LEU A 358 -8.89 -18.04 -23.21
C LEU A 358 -10.03 -17.30 -22.49
N PRO A 359 -10.55 -16.14 -22.95
CA PRO A 359 -11.70 -15.48 -22.31
C PRO A 359 -12.96 -16.37 -22.25
N LYS A 360 -13.18 -17.23 -23.25
CA LYS A 360 -14.30 -18.19 -23.26
C LYS A 360 -14.10 -19.35 -22.29
N MET A 361 -12.84 -19.64 -21.94
CA MET A 361 -12.47 -20.68 -20.98
C MET A 361 -12.52 -20.17 -19.53
N MET A 362 -12.23 -18.88 -19.31
CA MET A 362 -12.10 -18.28 -17.98
C MET A 362 -13.28 -18.60 -17.04
N PRO A 363 -14.56 -18.50 -17.42
CA PRO A 363 -15.67 -18.82 -16.51
C PRO A 363 -15.64 -20.26 -15.97
N LYS A 364 -15.14 -21.22 -16.75
CA LYS A 364 -15.02 -22.63 -16.34
C LYS A 364 -13.76 -22.90 -15.51
N VAL A 365 -12.69 -22.15 -15.78
CA VAL A 365 -11.37 -22.35 -15.16
C VAL A 365 -11.22 -21.52 -13.88
N MET A 366 -12.00 -20.44 -13.72
CA MET A 366 -11.93 -19.51 -12.59
C MET A 366 -11.96 -20.21 -11.22
N PRO A 367 -12.84 -21.20 -10.94
CA PRO A 367 -12.84 -21.87 -9.63
C PRO A 367 -11.51 -22.58 -9.32
N VAL A 368 -10.93 -23.25 -10.32
CA VAL A 368 -9.65 -23.95 -10.18
C VAL A 368 -8.52 -22.96 -10.05
N MET A 369 -8.52 -21.89 -10.84
CA MET A 369 -7.53 -20.82 -10.75
C MET A 369 -7.53 -20.19 -9.35
N LEU A 370 -8.70 -19.89 -8.77
CA LEU A 370 -8.82 -19.36 -7.41
C LEU A 370 -8.22 -20.32 -6.38
N GLU A 371 -8.47 -21.62 -6.51
CA GLU A 371 -7.88 -22.62 -5.61
C GLU A 371 -6.35 -22.64 -5.73
N ARG A 372 -5.80 -22.66 -6.95
CA ARG A 372 -4.35 -22.60 -7.18
C ARG A 372 -3.71 -21.32 -6.63
N VAL A 373 -4.42 -20.20 -6.71
CA VAL A 373 -3.96 -18.92 -6.16
C VAL A 373 -3.94 -18.97 -4.63
N LYS A 374 -4.98 -19.54 -4.02
CA LYS A 374 -5.04 -19.74 -2.56
C LYS A 374 -3.92 -20.64 -2.04
N GLU A 375 -3.58 -21.71 -2.76
CA GLU A 375 -2.45 -22.60 -2.43
C GLU A 375 -1.08 -21.88 -2.46
N ARG A 376 -0.91 -20.90 -3.37
CA ARG A 376 0.36 -20.19 -3.56
C ARG A 376 0.50 -18.95 -2.68
N ILE A 377 -0.62 -18.29 -2.38
CA ILE A 377 -0.67 -17.00 -1.70
C ILE A 377 -1.49 -17.15 -0.41
N PRO A 378 -0.82 -17.25 0.77
CA PRO A 378 -1.50 -17.36 2.05
C PRO A 378 -2.14 -16.00 2.40
N MET A 379 -3.36 -15.79 1.93
CA MET A 379 -4.15 -14.58 2.18
C MET A 379 -4.87 -14.67 3.53
N PRO A 380 -5.09 -13.53 4.21
CA PRO A 380 -6.07 -13.44 5.29
C PRO A 380 -7.46 -13.86 4.82
N ASP A 381 -8.28 -14.40 5.72
CA ASP A 381 -9.61 -14.94 5.40
C ASP A 381 -10.50 -13.90 4.71
N TYR A 382 -10.54 -12.67 5.21
CA TYR A 382 -11.33 -11.57 4.63
C TYR A 382 -10.96 -11.27 3.17
N MET A 383 -9.69 -11.43 2.81
CA MET A 383 -9.22 -11.19 1.45
C MET A 383 -9.56 -12.39 0.56
N ALA A 384 -9.37 -13.60 1.06
CA ALA A 384 -9.70 -14.84 0.35
C ALA A 384 -11.20 -14.91 0.00
N GLU A 385 -12.08 -14.48 0.90
CA GLU A 385 -13.53 -14.41 0.68
C GLU A 385 -13.94 -13.47 -0.46
N GLN A 386 -13.18 -12.40 -0.69
CA GLN A 386 -13.46 -11.42 -1.74
C GLN A 386 -12.87 -11.81 -3.10
N MET A 387 -11.91 -12.74 -3.16
CA MET A 387 -11.26 -13.16 -4.40
C MET A 387 -12.20 -13.64 -5.51
N PRO A 388 -13.30 -14.37 -5.24
CA PRO A 388 -14.26 -14.75 -6.28
C PRO A 388 -14.92 -13.56 -7.00
N VAL A 389 -15.02 -12.40 -6.34
CA VAL A 389 -15.57 -11.17 -6.93
C VAL A 389 -14.47 -10.32 -7.55
N LEU A 390 -13.33 -10.16 -6.86
CA LEU A 390 -12.22 -9.31 -7.29
C LEU A 390 -11.48 -9.89 -8.50
N MET A 391 -11.19 -11.19 -8.50
CA MET A 391 -10.34 -11.81 -9.52
C MET A 391 -10.92 -11.71 -10.93
N PRO A 392 -12.21 -11.97 -11.19
CA PRO A 392 -12.79 -11.76 -12.52
C PRO A 392 -12.59 -10.33 -13.03
N GLN A 393 -12.86 -9.32 -12.20
CA GLN A 393 -12.67 -7.91 -12.57
C GLN A 393 -11.20 -7.58 -12.86
N VAL A 394 -10.27 -8.17 -12.10
CA VAL A 394 -8.84 -8.02 -12.35
C VAL A 394 -8.46 -8.64 -13.68
N MET A 395 -8.93 -9.84 -13.97
CA MET A 395 -8.64 -10.55 -15.22
C MET A 395 -9.23 -9.83 -16.43
N ASP A 396 -10.46 -9.33 -16.35
CA ASP A 396 -11.09 -8.59 -17.45
C ASP A 396 -10.30 -7.33 -17.82
N ASN A 397 -9.68 -6.68 -16.84
CA ASN A 397 -8.83 -5.51 -17.06
C ASN A 397 -7.40 -5.87 -17.50
N LEU A 398 -6.81 -6.92 -16.93
CA LEU A 398 -5.40 -7.26 -17.13
C LEU A 398 -5.19 -8.05 -18.44
N MET A 399 -6.05 -9.00 -18.73
CA MET A 399 -5.88 -9.96 -19.83
C MET A 399 -5.71 -9.31 -21.20
N PRO A 400 -6.49 -8.28 -21.59
CA PRO A 400 -6.32 -7.63 -22.89
C PRO A 400 -4.93 -7.02 -23.13
N HIS A 401 -4.20 -6.71 -22.05
CA HIS A 401 -2.88 -6.08 -22.11
C HIS A 401 -1.72 -7.05 -21.86
N MET A 402 -2.00 -8.26 -21.36
CA MET A 402 -0.99 -9.23 -20.94
C MET A 402 -0.94 -10.46 -21.84
N ILE A 403 -2.03 -10.75 -22.58
CA ILE A 403 -2.18 -12.03 -23.27
C ILE A 403 -1.10 -12.29 -24.32
N ASP A 404 -0.68 -11.27 -25.07
CA ASP A 404 0.33 -11.40 -26.13
C ASP A 404 1.71 -11.77 -25.56
N ASP A 405 2.02 -11.33 -24.34
CA ASP A 405 3.26 -11.68 -23.63
C ASP A 405 3.19 -13.06 -22.98
N VAL A 406 1.99 -13.50 -22.56
CA VAL A 406 1.77 -14.82 -21.94
C VAL A 406 1.83 -15.94 -22.97
N VAL A 407 1.28 -15.74 -24.17
CA VAL A 407 1.17 -16.82 -25.18
C VAL A 407 2.53 -17.48 -25.49
N PRO A 408 3.62 -16.75 -25.77
CA PRO A 408 4.93 -17.34 -25.99
C PRO A 408 5.42 -18.22 -24.84
N LEU A 409 5.10 -17.84 -23.60
CA LEU A 409 5.55 -18.50 -22.37
C LEU A 409 4.80 -19.82 -22.13
N VAL A 410 3.52 -19.89 -22.48
CA VAL A 410 2.67 -21.06 -22.20
C VAL A 410 2.58 -22.05 -23.36
N THR A 411 2.85 -21.61 -24.60
CA THR A 411 2.64 -22.43 -25.81
C THR A 411 3.43 -23.74 -25.79
N GLN A 412 4.74 -23.68 -25.50
CA GLN A 412 5.56 -24.90 -25.50
C GLN A 412 5.19 -25.81 -24.33
N SER A 413 4.95 -25.26 -23.14
CA SER A 413 4.52 -26.03 -21.96
C SER A 413 3.21 -26.80 -22.22
N MET A 414 2.25 -26.20 -22.93
CA MET A 414 1.02 -26.87 -23.33
C MET A 414 1.27 -28.04 -24.28
N ILE A 415 2.14 -27.85 -25.28
CA ILE A 415 2.51 -28.89 -26.25
C ILE A 415 3.17 -30.07 -25.53
N ASP A 416 4.13 -29.77 -24.64
CA ASP A 416 4.85 -30.77 -23.86
C ASP A 416 3.89 -31.58 -22.97
N TYR A 417 2.91 -30.93 -22.33
CA TYR A 417 1.86 -31.61 -21.56
C TYR A 417 1.00 -32.53 -22.44
N LEU A 418 0.61 -32.08 -23.64
CA LEU A 418 -0.21 -32.87 -24.56
C LEU A 418 0.55 -34.11 -25.06
N HIS A 419 1.86 -34.00 -25.27
CA HIS A 419 2.74 -35.13 -25.60
C HIS A 419 2.97 -36.06 -24.41
N SER A 420 3.09 -35.54 -23.18
CA SER A 420 3.38 -36.35 -21.99
C SER A 420 2.19 -37.21 -21.53
N LYS A 421 1.00 -37.00 -22.10
CA LYS A 421 -0.21 -37.80 -21.85
C LYS A 421 -0.40 -38.91 -22.90
N ASN A 422 0.65 -39.20 -23.69
CA ASN A 422 0.73 -40.33 -24.61
C ASN A 422 1.01 -41.65 -23.89
#